data_AF-A0A661IUT9-F1
#
_entry.id   AF-A0A661IUT9-F1
#
_cell.length_a   1.000
_cell.length_b   1.000
_cell.length_c   1.000
_cell.angle_alpha   90.00
_cell.angle_beta   90.00
_cell.angle_gamma   90.00
#
_symmetry.space_group_name_H-M   'P 1'
#
loop_
_entity.id
_entity.type
_entity.pdbx_description
1 polymer ?
#
loop_
_entity_poly.entity_id
_entity_poly.type
_entity_poly.pdbx_seq_one_letter_code
_entity_poly.pdbx_strand_id
1 'polypeptide(L)'
;MAKLLKGSSFDELAPLLNLSQEKLEERRARLFPKGNSEHETSIVSVFLASLGAVKEYREELLAQISSKKISTRNMSIHIYTEIEDIKADTRVDGLIVITSGKNQIIEWAGIVEAKVGNAEIDKEQIEEYTSFAKRLGIVDIITISNQLVTTPSHSPISLGRKTSYNLYHWSWTYLKVMAKRLILTGIDDEDHVFILTELRRFMDDSKSLKSFGDMGENWKDAITKIHALDTNKAVKGPILDDIISSYTQEEKDNGLQLTDKSGLLVELCLKGDRRDEMIESINSNRTISSVYMIDGNKNDTFTVEIDLKSSSIKCCKHYVIDGDSKAQSKTTKLIKLLENNSGSTEDIYIRTVYKGNKSIDEIGVPLSVLIIERGYHK
;
A
#
# COMPACT_ATOMS: atom_id res chain seq x y z
N MET A 1 13.33 -27.55 26.84
CA MET A 1 12.68 -26.44 26.10
C MET A 1 13.05 -26.59 24.64
N ALA A 2 12.10 -26.47 23.72
CA ALA A 2 12.44 -26.34 22.30
C ALA A 2 13.25 -25.06 22.11
N LYS A 3 14.35 -25.14 21.37
CA LYS A 3 15.21 -24.00 21.09
C LYS A 3 14.51 -23.13 20.04
N LEU A 4 14.30 -21.85 20.35
CA LEU A 4 13.66 -20.88 19.46
C LEU A 4 14.69 -20.28 18.50
N LEU A 5 14.25 -19.87 17.31
CA LEU A 5 15.14 -19.20 16.34
C LEU A 5 15.75 -17.94 16.93
N LYS A 6 14.93 -17.08 17.54
CA LYS A 6 15.39 -15.82 18.10
C LYS A 6 16.40 -16.05 19.23
N GLY A 7 17.56 -15.40 19.12
CA GLY A 7 18.69 -15.54 20.05
C GLY A 7 19.62 -16.71 19.75
N SER A 8 19.29 -17.57 18.78
CA SER A 8 20.17 -18.65 18.31
C SER A 8 21.22 -18.11 17.32
N SER A 9 22.32 -18.86 17.14
CA SER A 9 23.29 -18.57 16.08
C SER A 9 22.67 -18.89 14.72
N PHE A 10 23.05 -18.15 13.67
CA PHE A 10 22.61 -18.42 12.31
C PHE A 10 22.96 -19.84 11.83
N ASP A 11 24.08 -20.40 12.26
CA ASP A 11 24.48 -21.79 11.93
C ASP A 11 23.49 -22.84 12.45
N GLU A 12 22.63 -22.45 13.40
CA GLU A 12 21.61 -23.33 13.98
C GLU A 12 20.29 -23.26 13.19
N LEU A 13 20.18 -22.41 12.17
CA LEU A 13 18.98 -22.28 11.35
C LEU A 13 18.66 -23.59 10.60
N ALA A 14 19.63 -24.14 9.87
CA ALA A 14 19.44 -25.39 9.13
C ALA A 14 18.98 -26.56 10.02
N PRO A 15 19.64 -26.88 11.16
CA PRO A 15 19.18 -27.96 12.03
C PRO A 15 17.84 -27.66 12.69
N LEU A 16 17.50 -26.41 13.01
CA LEU A 16 16.17 -26.05 13.52
C LEU A 16 15.06 -26.26 12.48
N LEU A 17 15.38 -26.10 11.20
CA LEU A 17 14.49 -26.42 10.07
C LEU A 17 14.47 -27.92 9.72
N ASN A 18 15.30 -28.74 10.39
CA ASN A 18 15.57 -30.14 10.03
C ASN A 18 16.13 -30.31 8.60
N LEU A 19 16.94 -29.35 8.15
CA LEU A 19 17.63 -29.38 6.85
C LEU A 19 19.15 -29.51 7.05
N SER A 20 19.85 -30.00 6.01
CA SER A 20 21.30 -29.82 5.93
C SER A 20 21.63 -28.39 5.49
N GLN A 21 22.84 -27.91 5.79
CA GLN A 21 23.27 -26.58 5.34
C GLN A 21 23.22 -26.46 3.82
N GLU A 22 23.65 -27.50 3.09
CA GLU A 22 23.60 -27.54 1.63
C GLU A 22 22.17 -27.37 1.10
N LYS A 23 21.20 -28.11 1.65
CA LYS A 23 19.79 -27.98 1.27
C LYS A 23 19.22 -26.60 1.61
N LEU A 24 19.64 -26.00 2.71
CA LEU A 24 19.22 -24.65 3.07
C LEU A 24 19.75 -23.61 2.06
N GLU A 25 21.02 -23.72 1.67
CA GLU A 25 21.62 -22.83 0.66
C GLU A 25 20.98 -23.00 -0.73
N GLU A 26 20.56 -24.21 -1.10
CA GLU A 26 19.81 -24.43 -2.35
C GLU A 26 18.51 -23.64 -2.42
N ARG A 27 17.86 -23.47 -1.25
CA ARG A 27 16.61 -22.73 -1.07
C ARG A 27 16.78 -21.22 -0.96
N ARG A 28 18.02 -20.70 -1.05
CA ARG A 28 18.25 -19.25 -1.03
C ARG A 28 17.54 -18.58 -2.21
N ALA A 29 16.84 -17.47 -1.92
CA ALA A 29 16.14 -16.69 -2.93
C ALA A 29 17.11 -16.14 -3.98
N ARG A 30 16.68 -16.07 -5.24
CA ARG A 30 17.53 -15.73 -6.39
C ARG A 30 16.89 -14.65 -7.25
N LEU A 31 17.71 -13.70 -7.72
CA LEU A 31 17.30 -12.72 -8.73
C LEU A 31 16.98 -13.38 -10.08
N PHE A 32 17.55 -14.56 -10.33
CA PHE A 32 17.35 -15.35 -11.55
C PHE A 32 16.91 -16.77 -11.17
N PRO A 33 15.63 -16.97 -10.80
CA PRO A 33 15.10 -18.29 -10.49
C PRO A 33 15.08 -19.18 -11.74
N LYS A 34 15.12 -20.50 -11.52
CA LYS A 34 14.97 -21.47 -12.61
C LYS A 34 13.48 -21.66 -12.90
N GLY A 35 13.12 -21.74 -14.17
CA GLY A 35 11.74 -22.02 -14.60
C GLY A 35 11.06 -20.80 -15.22
N ASN A 36 9.73 -20.84 -15.29
CA ASN A 36 8.94 -19.76 -15.90
C ASN A 36 8.77 -18.60 -14.91
N SER A 37 9.03 -17.38 -15.41
CA SER A 37 9.03 -16.13 -14.65
C SER A 37 7.65 -15.74 -14.12
N GLU A 38 6.58 -16.25 -14.71
CA GLU A 38 5.20 -15.99 -14.28
C GLU A 38 4.71 -16.94 -13.17
N HIS A 39 5.51 -17.93 -12.78
CA HIS A 39 5.16 -18.75 -11.62
C HIS A 39 5.36 -17.98 -10.32
N GLU A 40 4.44 -18.19 -9.39
CA GLU A 40 4.44 -17.61 -8.03
C GLU A 40 5.81 -17.74 -7.36
N THR A 41 6.39 -18.94 -7.34
CA THR A 41 7.71 -19.20 -6.75
C THR A 41 8.82 -18.34 -7.37
N SER A 42 8.80 -18.13 -8.70
CA SER A 42 9.77 -17.29 -9.39
C SER A 42 9.63 -15.83 -8.97
N ILE A 43 8.40 -15.31 -8.96
CA ILE A 43 8.10 -13.93 -8.58
C ILE A 43 8.51 -13.67 -7.13
N VAL A 44 8.16 -14.58 -6.22
CA VAL A 44 8.55 -14.52 -4.80
C VAL A 44 10.07 -14.55 -4.66
N SER A 45 10.76 -15.43 -5.39
CA SER A 45 12.23 -15.51 -5.34
C SER A 45 12.90 -14.22 -5.78
N VAL A 46 12.46 -13.63 -6.90
CA VAL A 46 13.00 -12.36 -7.41
C VAL A 46 12.75 -11.22 -6.44
N PHE A 47 11.53 -11.13 -5.88
CA PHE A 47 11.18 -10.14 -4.88
C PHE A 47 12.04 -10.28 -3.62
N LEU A 48 12.09 -11.47 -3.02
CA LEU A 48 12.86 -11.71 -1.81
C LEU A 48 14.35 -11.45 -2.05
N ALA A 49 14.91 -11.93 -3.16
CA ALA A 49 16.30 -11.67 -3.54
C ALA A 49 16.61 -10.16 -3.60
N SER A 50 15.71 -9.38 -4.20
CA SER A 50 15.85 -7.92 -4.28
C SER A 50 15.70 -7.24 -2.91
N LEU A 51 14.79 -7.73 -2.06
CA LEU A 51 14.67 -7.30 -0.66
C LEU A 51 15.97 -7.56 0.11
N GLY A 52 16.62 -8.70 -0.11
CA GLY A 52 17.90 -9.02 0.51
C GLY A 52 19.04 -8.13 0.02
N ALA A 53 19.08 -7.88 -1.28
CA ALA A 53 20.14 -7.12 -1.94
C ALA A 53 20.09 -5.63 -1.62
N VAL A 54 18.92 -5.00 -1.69
CA VAL A 54 18.79 -3.54 -1.61
C VAL A 54 18.41 -3.10 -0.20
N LYS A 55 19.35 -2.42 0.47
CA LYS A 55 19.22 -2.02 1.87
C LYS A 55 18.04 -1.06 2.11
N GLU A 56 17.92 -0.03 1.29
CA GLU A 56 16.93 1.02 1.45
C GLU A 56 15.52 0.44 1.28
N TYR A 57 15.36 -0.51 0.36
CA TYR A 57 14.10 -1.19 0.11
C TYR A 57 13.66 -2.08 1.27
N ARG A 58 14.57 -2.87 1.85
CA ARG A 58 14.23 -3.66 3.05
C ARG A 58 13.95 -2.80 4.27
N GLU A 59 14.68 -1.70 4.46
CA GLU A 59 14.46 -0.80 5.60
C GLU A 59 13.09 -0.15 5.49
N GLU A 60 12.72 0.35 4.30
CA GLU A 60 11.40 0.92 4.01
C GLU A 60 10.26 -0.09 4.28
N LEU A 61 10.37 -1.30 3.72
CA LEU A 61 9.31 -2.29 3.82
C LEU A 61 9.16 -2.86 5.23
N LEU A 62 10.27 -3.21 5.89
CA LEU A 62 10.23 -3.89 7.20
C LEU A 62 10.01 -2.92 8.37
N ALA A 63 10.22 -1.61 8.18
CA ALA A 63 9.83 -0.59 9.16
C ALA A 63 8.31 -0.57 9.44
N GLN A 64 7.50 -0.99 8.46
CA GLN A 64 6.04 -1.07 8.59
C GLN A 64 5.57 -2.31 9.39
N ILE A 65 6.41 -3.34 9.47
CA ILE A 65 6.03 -4.66 9.99
C ILE A 65 6.65 -4.94 11.36
N SER A 66 7.87 -4.47 11.61
CA SER A 66 8.57 -4.77 12.86
C SER A 66 8.76 -3.53 13.72
N SER A 67 8.32 -3.63 14.98
CA SER A 67 8.49 -2.58 16.00
C SER A 67 9.95 -2.33 16.39
N LYS A 68 10.85 -3.25 16.03
CA LYS A 68 12.28 -3.10 16.20
C LYS A 68 12.85 -2.42 14.97
N LYS A 69 13.46 -1.25 15.16
CA LYS A 69 14.24 -0.57 14.13
C LYS A 69 15.29 -1.54 13.55
N ILE A 70 14.98 -2.15 12.41
CA ILE A 70 15.93 -2.81 11.49
C ILE A 70 16.77 -1.68 10.86
N SER A 71 17.49 -0.94 11.70
CA SER A 71 18.21 0.29 11.35
C SER A 71 19.55 0.34 12.08
N THR A 72 19.96 -0.76 12.72
CA THR A 72 21.22 -0.81 13.46
C THR A 72 22.36 -1.20 12.52
N ARG A 73 23.49 -0.51 12.63
CA ARG A 73 24.74 -0.85 11.95
C ARG A 73 25.08 -2.32 12.27
N ASN A 74 25.35 -3.14 11.24
CA ASN A 74 25.73 -4.58 11.30
C ASN A 74 24.58 -5.61 11.36
N MET A 75 23.48 -5.37 10.64
CA MET A 75 22.44 -6.39 10.43
C MET A 75 22.65 -7.09 9.08
N SER A 76 22.46 -8.41 9.03
CA SER A 76 22.48 -9.21 7.79
C SER A 76 21.13 -9.86 7.59
N ILE A 77 20.65 -9.85 6.36
CA ILE A 77 19.37 -10.44 5.96
C ILE A 77 19.63 -11.71 5.15
N HIS A 78 18.93 -12.77 5.52
CA HIS A 78 18.98 -14.08 4.88
C HIS A 78 17.57 -14.43 4.43
N ILE A 79 17.43 -14.89 3.20
CA ILE A 79 16.15 -14.98 2.50
C ILE A 79 16.09 -16.30 1.74
N TYR A 80 15.00 -17.02 1.97
CA TYR A 80 14.80 -18.35 1.43
C TYR A 80 13.42 -18.47 0.82
N THR A 81 13.30 -19.37 -0.15
CA THR A 81 12.04 -19.75 -0.81
C THR A 81 11.75 -21.22 -0.59
N GLU A 82 10.48 -21.59 -0.55
CA GLU A 82 10.02 -22.99 -0.45
C GLU A 82 10.63 -23.75 0.73
N ILE A 83 10.51 -23.21 1.95
CA ILE A 83 10.96 -23.91 3.16
C ILE A 83 9.89 -24.93 3.57
N GLU A 84 10.29 -26.20 3.56
CA GLU A 84 9.43 -27.32 3.94
C GLU A 84 9.62 -27.68 5.42
N ASP A 85 8.51 -27.94 6.10
CA ASP A 85 8.50 -28.63 7.37
C ASP A 85 8.07 -30.08 7.20
N ILE A 86 9.05 -30.98 7.14
CA ILE A 86 8.84 -32.43 7.04
C ILE A 86 7.92 -32.95 8.16
N LYS A 87 7.89 -32.30 9.34
CA LYS A 87 7.06 -32.74 10.47
C LYS A 87 5.63 -32.23 10.41
N ALA A 88 5.39 -31.10 9.75
CA ALA A 88 4.07 -30.50 9.62
C ALA A 88 3.44 -30.73 8.23
N ASP A 89 4.15 -31.41 7.32
CA ASP A 89 3.77 -31.58 5.92
C ASP A 89 3.36 -30.24 5.26
N THR A 90 4.03 -29.17 5.69
CA THR A 90 3.67 -27.79 5.37
C THR A 90 4.85 -27.14 4.69
N ARG A 91 4.61 -26.42 3.59
CA ARG A 91 5.61 -25.65 2.86
C ARG A 91 5.24 -24.19 2.85
N VAL A 92 6.16 -23.33 3.27
CA VAL A 92 6.01 -21.87 3.18
C VAL A 92 6.69 -21.34 1.93
N ASP A 93 6.11 -20.32 1.31
CA ASP A 93 6.66 -19.75 0.07
C ASP A 93 7.98 -19.03 0.30
N GLY A 94 8.14 -18.41 1.48
CA GLY A 94 9.40 -17.77 1.85
C GLY A 94 9.65 -17.68 3.35
N LEU A 95 10.93 -17.46 3.68
CA LEU A 95 11.40 -17.20 5.03
C LEU A 95 12.42 -16.07 5.00
N ILE A 96 12.17 -15.04 5.81
CA ILE A 96 13.10 -13.93 6.02
C ILE A 96 13.71 -14.09 7.41
N VAL A 97 15.05 -14.08 7.50
CA VAL A 97 15.79 -14.17 8.76
C VAL A 97 16.74 -12.99 8.85
N ILE A 98 16.68 -12.28 9.96
CA ILE A 98 17.53 -11.13 10.23
C ILE A 98 18.46 -11.47 11.38
N THR A 99 19.74 -11.26 11.14
CA THR A 99 20.82 -11.54 12.09
C THR A 99 21.59 -10.28 12.44
N SER A 100 22.23 -10.26 13.60
CA SER A 100 23.04 -9.13 14.05
C SER A 100 24.41 -9.56 14.56
N GLY A 101 25.37 -8.63 14.45
CA GLY A 101 26.70 -8.76 15.05
C GLY A 101 27.62 -9.78 14.36
N LYS A 102 28.82 -9.93 14.92
CA LYS A 102 29.85 -10.84 14.37
C LYS A 102 29.46 -12.31 14.46
N ASN A 103 28.72 -12.68 15.50
CA ASN A 103 28.27 -14.04 15.74
C ASN A 103 26.95 -14.37 15.03
N GLN A 104 26.44 -13.47 14.17
CA GLN A 104 25.23 -13.66 13.36
C GLN A 104 24.05 -14.21 14.19
N ILE A 105 23.73 -13.55 15.30
CA ILE A 105 22.63 -13.97 16.18
C ILE A 105 21.30 -13.60 15.52
N ILE A 106 20.35 -14.53 15.47
CA ILE A 106 19.03 -14.30 14.88
C ILE A 106 18.22 -13.36 15.78
N GLU A 107 17.89 -12.17 15.28
CA GLU A 107 17.11 -11.15 15.98
C GLU A 107 15.61 -11.25 15.70
N TRP A 108 15.30 -11.64 14.47
CA TRP A 108 13.95 -11.68 13.92
C TRP A 108 13.87 -12.68 12.77
N ALA A 109 12.71 -13.31 12.64
CA ALA A 109 12.37 -14.12 11.49
C ALA A 109 10.88 -13.95 11.19
N GLY A 110 10.52 -13.99 9.91
CA GLY A 110 9.14 -13.89 9.43
C GLY A 110 8.89 -14.86 8.29
N ILE A 111 7.70 -15.46 8.28
CA ILE A 111 7.23 -16.33 7.21
C ILE A 111 6.60 -15.46 6.12
N VAL A 112 6.81 -15.83 4.86
CA VAL A 112 6.16 -15.19 3.71
C VAL A 112 5.24 -16.20 3.04
N GLU A 113 4.00 -15.77 2.82
CA GLU A 113 3.00 -16.44 1.99
C GLU A 113 2.62 -15.52 0.85
N ALA A 114 2.61 -16.01 -0.38
CA ALA A 114 2.36 -15.16 -1.54
C ALA A 114 1.34 -15.78 -2.49
N LYS A 115 0.51 -14.92 -3.07
CA LYS A 115 -0.45 -15.28 -4.11
C LYS A 115 -0.31 -14.34 -5.29
N VAL A 116 -0.36 -14.90 -6.50
CA VAL A 116 -0.30 -14.14 -7.75
C VAL A 116 -1.56 -14.33 -8.59
N GLY A 117 -1.80 -13.44 -9.55
CA GLY A 117 -2.95 -13.49 -10.44
C GLY A 117 -4.26 -13.25 -9.70
N ASN A 118 -5.19 -14.21 -9.82
CA ASN A 118 -6.51 -14.13 -9.19
C ASN A 118 -6.60 -15.00 -7.92
N ALA A 119 -5.49 -15.57 -7.45
CA ALA A 119 -5.49 -16.35 -6.22
C ALA A 119 -5.56 -15.42 -5.00
N GLU A 120 -6.36 -15.83 -4.01
CA GLU A 120 -6.54 -15.08 -2.76
C GLU A 120 -5.79 -15.74 -1.61
N ILE A 121 -5.51 -14.95 -0.57
CA ILE A 121 -4.91 -15.47 0.66
C ILE A 121 -5.92 -16.40 1.34
N ASP A 122 -5.52 -17.66 1.51
CA ASP A 122 -6.33 -18.70 2.13
C ASP A 122 -6.12 -18.70 3.65
N LYS A 123 -7.21 -18.62 4.41
CA LYS A 123 -7.15 -18.58 5.88
C LYS A 123 -6.69 -19.92 6.45
N GLU A 124 -7.18 -21.03 5.92
CA GLU A 124 -6.83 -22.38 6.34
C GLU A 124 -5.32 -22.60 6.18
N GLN A 125 -4.75 -22.15 5.05
CA GLN A 125 -3.31 -22.21 4.79
C GLN A 125 -2.49 -21.39 5.81
N ILE A 126 -2.95 -20.19 6.19
CA ILE A 126 -2.29 -19.38 7.23
C ILE A 126 -2.40 -20.04 8.61
N GLU A 127 -3.52 -20.71 8.91
CA GLU A 127 -3.70 -21.45 10.16
C GLU A 127 -2.75 -22.65 10.24
N GLU A 128 -2.50 -23.36 9.14
CA GLU A 128 -1.50 -24.45 9.07
C GLU A 128 -0.09 -23.97 9.44
N TYR A 129 0.31 -22.78 8.98
CA TYR A 129 1.59 -22.16 9.33
C TYR A 129 1.75 -21.87 10.82
N THR A 130 0.67 -21.80 11.59
CA THR A 130 0.73 -21.56 13.03
C THR A 130 1.54 -22.65 13.75
N SER A 131 1.42 -23.90 13.31
CA SER A 131 2.14 -25.02 13.91
C SER A 131 3.65 -24.92 13.67
N PHE A 132 4.04 -24.65 12.42
CA PHE A 132 5.40 -24.40 11.98
C PHE A 132 6.02 -23.18 12.69
N ALA A 133 5.30 -22.06 12.71
CA ALA A 133 5.72 -20.81 13.33
C ALA A 133 5.96 -20.98 14.83
N LYS A 134 5.01 -21.60 15.57
CA LYS A 134 5.14 -21.88 17.01
C LYS A 134 6.36 -22.72 17.34
N ARG A 135 6.63 -23.75 16.53
CA ARG A 135 7.78 -24.64 16.74
C ARG A 135 9.10 -23.89 16.66
N LEU A 136 9.21 -22.95 15.72
CA LEU A 136 10.41 -22.16 15.48
C LEU A 136 10.47 -20.87 16.32
N GLY A 137 9.38 -20.52 17.01
CA GLY A 137 9.25 -19.25 17.73
C GLY A 137 9.09 -18.04 16.81
N ILE A 138 8.64 -18.25 15.58
CA ILE A 138 8.28 -17.18 14.64
C ILE A 138 6.90 -16.68 15.03
N VAL A 139 6.77 -15.35 15.13
CA VAL A 139 5.51 -14.69 15.53
C VAL A 139 4.96 -13.80 14.44
N ASP A 140 5.67 -13.62 13.33
CA ASP A 140 5.27 -12.70 12.26
C ASP A 140 5.09 -13.49 10.94
N ILE A 141 3.91 -13.34 10.34
CA ILE A 141 3.57 -13.89 9.02
C ILE A 141 3.26 -12.71 8.10
N ILE A 142 3.87 -12.69 6.93
CA ILE A 142 3.71 -11.65 5.91
C ILE A 142 3.03 -12.29 4.71
N THR A 143 1.85 -11.78 4.37
CA THR A 143 1.11 -12.21 3.18
C THR A 143 1.36 -11.23 2.05
N ILE A 144 1.44 -11.73 0.81
CA ILE A 144 1.60 -10.90 -0.38
C ILE A 144 0.56 -11.31 -1.42
N SER A 145 -0.30 -10.39 -1.87
CA SER A 145 -1.24 -10.68 -2.98
C SER A 145 -1.59 -9.44 -3.78
N ASN A 146 -2.52 -9.58 -4.74
CA ASN A 146 -3.08 -8.42 -5.45
C ASN A 146 -4.20 -7.72 -4.65
N GLN A 147 -4.58 -8.23 -3.47
CA GLN A 147 -5.57 -7.59 -2.60
C GLN A 147 -4.95 -6.35 -1.93
N LEU A 148 -5.76 -5.31 -1.71
CA LEU A 148 -5.33 -4.11 -1.02
C LEU A 148 -5.90 -4.07 0.40
N VAL A 149 -5.07 -3.68 1.36
CA VAL A 149 -5.48 -3.48 2.76
C VAL A 149 -5.19 -2.05 3.18
N THR A 150 -5.90 -1.59 4.22
CA THR A 150 -5.78 -0.21 4.70
C THR A 150 -4.43 0.12 5.31
N THR A 151 -3.74 -0.83 5.92
CA THR A 151 -2.38 -0.66 6.43
C THR A 151 -1.65 -2.00 6.37
N PRO A 152 -0.31 -2.04 6.25
CA PRO A 152 0.43 -3.30 6.23
C PRO A 152 0.24 -4.17 7.48
N SER A 153 -0.19 -3.60 8.61
CA SER A 153 -0.58 -4.31 9.84
C SER A 153 -1.99 -4.89 9.82
N HIS A 154 -2.77 -4.64 8.77
CA HIS A 154 -4.06 -5.29 8.53
C HIS A 154 -3.87 -6.42 7.51
N SER A 155 -4.83 -7.34 7.51
CA SER A 155 -4.84 -8.52 6.67
C SER A 155 -6.12 -8.55 5.84
N PRO A 156 -6.06 -9.06 4.59
CA PRO A 156 -7.25 -9.26 3.76
C PRO A 156 -8.18 -10.34 4.36
N ILE A 157 -7.62 -11.26 5.15
CA ILE A 157 -8.39 -12.27 5.88
C ILE A 157 -8.67 -11.80 7.31
N SER A 158 -9.91 -11.99 7.76
CA SER A 158 -10.32 -11.75 9.14
C SER A 158 -9.94 -12.93 10.02
N LEU A 159 -8.94 -12.72 10.86
CA LEU A 159 -8.56 -13.65 11.90
C LEU A 159 -9.41 -13.38 13.15
N GLY A 160 -9.84 -14.43 13.83
CA GLY A 160 -10.56 -14.30 15.11
C GLY A 160 -9.73 -13.52 16.15
N ARG A 161 -10.38 -13.02 17.21
CA ARG A 161 -9.83 -11.99 18.13
C ARG A 161 -8.51 -12.32 18.88
N LYS A 162 -7.93 -13.52 18.76
CA LYS A 162 -6.65 -13.88 19.42
C LYS A 162 -5.87 -14.92 18.62
N THR A 163 -4.94 -14.46 17.80
CA THR A 163 -3.90 -15.31 17.20
C THR A 163 -2.60 -15.22 18.00
N SER A 164 -1.79 -16.27 17.95
CA SER A 164 -0.45 -16.29 18.58
C SER A 164 0.63 -15.65 17.71
N TYR A 165 0.24 -15.09 16.57
CA TYR A 165 1.08 -14.49 15.56
C TYR A 165 0.49 -13.16 15.11
N ASN A 166 1.35 -12.26 14.66
CA ASN A 166 1.01 -11.04 13.95
C ASN A 166 0.93 -11.37 12.45
N LEU A 167 -0.14 -10.93 11.81
CA LEU A 167 -0.33 -11.08 10.37
C LEU A 167 -0.21 -9.71 9.71
N TYR A 168 0.66 -9.64 8.73
CA TYR A 168 0.89 -8.46 7.90
C TYR A 168 0.54 -8.76 6.46
N HIS A 169 0.27 -7.71 5.70
CA HIS A 169 -0.03 -7.82 4.28
C HIS A 169 0.66 -6.74 3.46
N TRP A 170 1.31 -7.16 2.39
CA TRP A 170 1.76 -6.27 1.33
C TRP A 170 1.01 -6.60 0.05
N SER A 171 0.56 -5.58 -0.66
CA SER A 171 0.11 -5.82 -2.02
C SER A 171 1.29 -5.78 -2.99
N TRP A 172 1.23 -6.55 -4.08
CA TRP A 172 2.24 -6.47 -5.14
C TRP A 172 2.37 -5.05 -5.70
N THR A 173 1.25 -4.34 -5.83
CA THR A 173 1.23 -2.92 -6.22
C THR A 173 1.99 -2.05 -5.24
N TYR A 174 1.80 -2.24 -3.93
CA TYR A 174 2.54 -1.50 -2.91
C TYR A 174 4.06 -1.71 -3.05
N LEU A 175 4.50 -2.97 -3.14
CA LEU A 175 5.91 -3.32 -3.31
C LEU A 175 6.52 -2.62 -4.55
N LYS A 176 5.79 -2.68 -5.67
CA LYS A 176 6.18 -2.08 -6.94
C LYS A 176 6.31 -0.56 -6.86
N VAL A 177 5.36 0.11 -6.20
CA VAL A 177 5.34 1.57 -6.03
C VAL A 177 6.45 2.04 -5.10
N MET A 178 6.71 1.31 -4.01
CA MET A 178 7.82 1.62 -3.10
C MET A 178 9.18 1.49 -3.79
N ALA A 179 9.37 0.47 -4.63
CA ALA A 179 10.60 0.34 -5.42
C ALA A 179 10.82 1.58 -6.32
N LYS A 180 9.80 2.00 -7.07
CA LYS A 180 9.87 3.20 -7.93
C LYS A 180 10.16 4.47 -7.14
N ARG A 181 9.51 4.65 -5.99
CA ARG A 181 9.74 5.82 -5.13
C ARG A 181 11.20 5.91 -4.69
N LEU A 182 11.78 4.80 -4.24
CA LEU A 182 13.17 4.77 -3.79
C LEU A 182 14.16 5.00 -4.93
N ILE A 183 13.89 4.47 -6.13
CA ILE A 183 14.69 4.76 -7.34
C ILE A 183 14.76 6.28 -7.60
N LEU A 184 13.67 7.02 -7.35
CA LEU A 184 13.61 8.46 -7.60
C LEU A 184 14.22 9.33 -6.49
N THR A 185 14.20 8.87 -5.24
CA THR A 185 14.38 9.78 -4.08
C THR A 185 15.29 9.26 -2.96
N GLY A 186 15.71 7.99 -2.99
CA GLY A 186 16.12 7.32 -1.75
C GLY A 186 17.37 6.45 -1.81
N ILE A 187 18.11 6.39 -2.92
CA ILE A 187 19.24 5.47 -3.06
C ILE A 187 20.45 6.18 -3.68
N ASP A 188 21.57 6.19 -2.95
CA ASP A 188 22.85 6.72 -3.42
C ASP A 188 23.69 5.66 -4.18
N ASP A 189 23.49 4.38 -3.86
CA ASP A 189 24.23 3.26 -4.44
C ASP A 189 23.68 2.89 -5.83
N GLU A 190 24.51 3.02 -6.87
CA GLU A 190 24.12 2.76 -8.25
C GLU A 190 23.72 1.29 -8.51
N ASP A 191 24.33 0.33 -7.81
CA ASP A 191 23.98 -1.09 -7.95
C ASP A 191 22.61 -1.36 -7.34
N HIS A 192 22.28 -0.70 -6.22
CA HIS A 192 20.95 -0.78 -5.62
C HIS A 192 19.88 -0.18 -6.53
N VAL A 193 20.16 0.97 -7.15
CA VAL A 193 19.26 1.59 -8.14
C VAL A 193 19.03 0.65 -9.32
N PHE A 194 20.10 0.04 -9.84
CA PHE A 194 20.01 -0.92 -10.95
C PHE A 194 19.13 -2.12 -10.59
N ILE A 195 19.37 -2.75 -9.43
CA ILE A 195 18.60 -3.93 -8.99
C ILE A 195 17.11 -3.58 -8.80
N LEU A 196 16.79 -2.45 -8.15
CA LEU A 196 15.37 -2.07 -8.00
C LEU A 196 14.73 -1.68 -9.33
N THR A 197 15.47 -1.08 -10.25
CA THR A 197 14.96 -0.73 -11.58
C THR A 197 14.58 -2.00 -12.35
N GLU A 198 15.43 -3.03 -12.29
CA GLU A 198 15.14 -4.31 -12.92
C GLU A 198 14.03 -5.10 -12.20
N LEU A 199 13.98 -5.04 -10.85
CA LEU A 199 12.82 -5.56 -10.10
C LEU A 199 11.52 -4.89 -10.55
N ARG A 200 11.55 -3.55 -10.68
CA ARG A 200 10.39 -2.77 -11.09
C ARG A 200 9.92 -3.17 -12.49
N ARG A 201 10.85 -3.28 -13.45
CA ARG A 201 10.57 -3.77 -14.80
C ARG A 201 9.99 -5.16 -14.80
N PHE A 202 10.60 -6.09 -14.06
CA PHE A 202 10.10 -7.45 -13.91
C PHE A 202 8.66 -7.48 -13.39
N MET A 203 8.34 -6.64 -12.38
CA MET A 203 6.98 -6.55 -11.83
C MET A 203 5.98 -5.88 -12.78
N ASP A 204 6.40 -4.88 -13.57
CA ASP A 204 5.55 -4.20 -14.56
C ASP A 204 5.23 -5.11 -15.77
N ASP A 205 6.15 -5.98 -16.17
CA ASP A 205 5.96 -6.92 -17.29
C ASP A 205 5.14 -8.16 -16.91
N SER A 206 5.02 -8.45 -15.61
CA SER A 206 4.28 -9.61 -15.12
C SER A 206 2.76 -9.45 -15.29
N LYS A 207 2.13 -10.40 -15.98
CA LYS A 207 0.66 -10.39 -16.18
C LYS A 207 -0.12 -10.78 -14.93
N SER A 208 0.55 -11.46 -14.02
CA SER A 208 -0.02 -11.97 -12.78
C SER A 208 -0.03 -10.92 -11.66
N LEU A 209 0.76 -9.86 -11.78
CA LEU A 209 0.78 -8.75 -10.82
C LEU A 209 -0.14 -7.63 -11.32
N LYS A 210 -1.29 -7.46 -10.66
CA LYS A 210 -2.33 -6.52 -11.11
C LYS A 210 -2.58 -5.47 -10.04
N SER A 211 -2.83 -4.23 -10.48
CA SER A 211 -3.44 -3.21 -9.62
C SER A 211 -4.92 -3.48 -9.44
N PHE A 212 -5.52 -2.81 -8.46
CA PHE A 212 -6.97 -2.86 -8.26
C PHE A 212 -7.64 -2.07 -9.40
N GLY A 213 -7.92 -2.76 -10.51
CA GLY A 213 -8.44 -2.16 -11.74
C GLY A 213 -9.96 -2.27 -11.90
N ASP A 214 -10.64 -2.91 -10.96
CA ASP A 214 -12.09 -3.11 -10.97
C ASP A 214 -12.63 -3.01 -9.55
N MET A 215 -13.75 -2.30 -9.38
CA MET A 215 -14.50 -2.20 -8.13
C MET A 215 -15.22 -3.51 -7.78
N GLY A 216 -15.06 -4.56 -8.57
CA GLY A 216 -15.66 -5.87 -8.37
C GLY A 216 -16.99 -6.03 -9.09
N GLU A 217 -17.40 -7.28 -9.29
CA GLU A 217 -18.57 -7.64 -10.10
C GLU A 217 -19.88 -7.02 -9.61
N ASN A 218 -20.03 -6.82 -8.30
CA ASN A 218 -21.25 -6.28 -7.70
C ASN A 218 -21.34 -4.75 -7.75
N TRP A 219 -20.25 -4.05 -8.06
CA TRP A 219 -20.23 -2.58 -7.97
C TRP A 219 -21.27 -1.93 -8.88
N LYS A 220 -21.34 -2.35 -10.14
CA LYS A 220 -22.29 -1.77 -11.12
C LYS A 220 -23.74 -1.95 -10.69
N ASP A 221 -24.08 -3.13 -10.16
CA ASP A 221 -25.42 -3.42 -9.66
C ASP A 221 -25.71 -2.62 -8.38
N ALA A 222 -24.74 -2.50 -7.47
CA ALA A 222 -24.85 -1.69 -6.27
C ALA A 222 -25.12 -0.20 -6.59
N ILE A 223 -24.39 0.38 -7.54
CA ILE A 223 -24.61 1.76 -8.01
C ILE A 223 -25.99 1.92 -8.68
N THR A 224 -26.39 0.97 -9.53
CA THR A 224 -27.71 0.99 -10.19
C THR A 224 -28.83 0.99 -9.15
N LYS A 225 -28.70 0.18 -8.10
CA LYS A 225 -29.66 0.14 -6.99
C LYS A 225 -29.67 1.43 -6.19
N ILE A 226 -28.51 2.07 -5.97
CA ILE A 226 -28.43 3.39 -5.33
C ILE A 226 -29.14 4.46 -6.17
N HIS A 227 -28.97 4.44 -7.49
CA HIS A 227 -29.62 5.40 -8.39
C HIS A 227 -31.14 5.26 -8.38
N ALA A 228 -31.63 4.03 -8.30
CA ALA A 228 -33.05 3.72 -8.19
C ALA A 228 -33.63 3.98 -6.78
N LEU A 229 -32.79 4.10 -5.76
CA LEU A 229 -33.22 4.32 -4.38
C LEU A 229 -33.68 5.75 -4.18
N ASP A 230 -34.82 5.92 -3.50
CA ASP A 230 -35.24 7.22 -2.99
C ASP A 230 -34.16 7.75 -2.02
N THR A 231 -33.83 9.04 -2.16
CA THR A 231 -32.87 9.75 -1.31
C THR A 231 -33.18 9.63 0.18
N ASN A 232 -34.45 9.48 0.55
CA ASN A 232 -34.86 9.36 1.96
C ASN A 232 -34.73 7.95 2.53
N LYS A 233 -34.40 6.95 1.70
CA LYS A 233 -34.22 5.56 2.15
C LYS A 233 -32.76 5.28 2.42
N ALA A 234 -32.47 4.60 3.52
CA ALA A 234 -31.12 4.18 3.85
C ALA A 234 -30.64 3.04 2.93
N VAL A 235 -29.37 3.10 2.53
CA VAL A 235 -28.65 1.99 1.88
C VAL A 235 -28.28 0.99 2.97
N LYS A 236 -28.63 -0.28 2.79
CA LYS A 236 -28.46 -1.33 3.81
C LYS A 236 -28.11 -2.67 3.17
N GLY A 237 -27.59 -3.57 4.01
CA GLY A 237 -27.36 -4.97 3.66
C GLY A 237 -26.21 -5.14 2.67
N PRO A 238 -26.24 -6.21 1.85
CA PRO A 238 -25.12 -6.60 0.99
C PRO A 238 -24.60 -5.48 0.06
N ILE A 239 -25.50 -4.63 -0.44
CA ILE A 239 -25.16 -3.49 -1.30
C ILE A 239 -24.17 -2.54 -0.61
N LEU A 240 -24.42 -2.25 0.68
CA LEU A 240 -23.57 -1.36 1.46
C LEU A 240 -22.21 -2.00 1.73
N ASP A 241 -22.20 -3.32 1.98
CA ASP A 241 -20.98 -4.08 2.25
C ASP A 241 -20.08 -4.15 1.02
N ASP A 242 -20.66 -4.42 -0.16
CA ASP A 242 -19.96 -4.41 -1.44
C ASP A 242 -19.32 -3.05 -1.70
N ILE A 243 -20.08 -1.95 -1.54
CA ILE A 243 -19.56 -0.60 -1.78
C ILE A 243 -18.41 -0.26 -0.85
N ILE A 244 -18.56 -0.53 0.44
CA ILE A 244 -17.53 -0.22 1.43
C ILE A 244 -16.29 -1.06 1.16
N SER A 245 -16.44 -2.35 0.90
CA SER A 245 -15.33 -3.25 0.60
C SER A 245 -14.55 -2.79 -0.62
N SER A 246 -15.24 -2.53 -1.74
CA SER A 246 -14.61 -2.10 -2.98
C SER A 246 -13.95 -0.73 -2.85
N TYR A 247 -14.64 0.24 -2.24
CA TYR A 247 -14.09 1.58 -2.07
C TYR A 247 -12.91 1.63 -1.09
N THR A 248 -12.89 0.77 -0.07
CA THR A 248 -11.75 0.66 0.86
C THR A 248 -10.47 0.20 0.14
N GLN A 249 -10.60 -0.69 -0.86
CA GLN A 249 -9.48 -1.09 -1.71
C GLN A 249 -9.08 0.03 -2.68
N GLU A 250 -10.07 0.67 -3.32
CA GLU A 250 -9.87 1.77 -4.26
C GLU A 250 -9.19 2.99 -3.63
N GLU A 251 -9.54 3.38 -2.40
CA GLU A 251 -8.89 4.52 -1.75
C GLU A 251 -7.40 4.26 -1.47
N LYS A 252 -7.01 2.99 -1.31
CA LYS A 252 -5.61 2.58 -1.19
C LYS A 252 -4.92 2.56 -2.55
N ASP A 253 -5.56 1.99 -3.57
CA ASP A 253 -5.00 1.96 -4.93
C ASP A 253 -4.72 3.39 -5.42
N ASN A 254 -5.66 4.31 -5.20
CA ASN A 254 -5.48 5.72 -5.57
C ASN A 254 -4.21 6.34 -5.00
N GLY A 255 -3.91 6.13 -3.71
CA GLY A 255 -2.66 6.62 -3.13
C GLY A 255 -1.42 6.01 -3.79
N LEU A 256 -1.46 4.71 -4.09
CA LEU A 256 -0.38 3.99 -4.77
C LEU A 256 -0.19 4.46 -6.22
N GLN A 257 -1.26 4.60 -6.98
CA GLN A 257 -1.22 5.06 -8.38
C GLN A 257 -0.77 6.52 -8.50
N LEU A 258 -1.24 7.38 -7.60
CA LEU A 258 -0.80 8.77 -7.55
C LEU A 258 0.68 8.85 -7.17
N THR A 259 1.14 8.04 -6.22
CA THR A 259 2.56 7.93 -5.91
C THR A 259 3.35 7.46 -7.13
N ASP A 260 2.87 6.43 -7.81
CA ASP A 260 3.54 5.88 -8.99
C ASP A 260 3.68 6.92 -10.10
N LYS A 261 2.61 7.65 -10.40
CA LYS A 261 2.57 8.58 -11.53
C LYS A 261 3.25 9.91 -11.24
N SER A 262 3.16 10.40 -10.01
CA SER A 262 3.72 11.71 -9.63
C SER A 262 5.17 11.65 -9.15
N GLY A 263 5.60 10.51 -8.60
CA GLY A 263 6.88 10.39 -7.90
C GLY A 263 6.87 10.99 -6.48
N LEU A 264 5.80 11.67 -6.07
CA LEU A 264 5.59 12.17 -4.72
C LEU A 264 4.94 11.08 -3.86
N LEU A 265 5.30 10.96 -2.59
CA LEU A 265 4.67 9.99 -1.70
C LEU A 265 3.25 10.45 -1.36
N VAL A 266 2.23 9.74 -1.85
CA VAL A 266 0.82 10.04 -1.59
C VAL A 266 0.24 8.99 -0.65
N GLU A 267 -0.06 9.39 0.57
CA GLU A 267 -0.49 8.51 1.64
C GLU A 267 -1.93 8.81 2.06
N LEU A 268 -2.77 7.76 2.16
CA LEU A 268 -4.13 7.93 2.68
C LEU A 268 -4.08 8.22 4.20
N CYS A 269 -4.69 9.33 4.60
CA CYS A 269 -4.87 9.73 5.99
C CYS A 269 -6.00 8.92 6.63
N LEU A 270 -5.66 7.92 7.44
CA LEU A 270 -6.61 7.14 8.23
C LEU A 270 -6.42 7.37 9.73
N LYS A 271 -7.52 7.43 10.48
CA LYS A 271 -7.53 7.46 11.96
C LYS A 271 -7.88 6.10 12.58
N GLY A 272 -8.04 5.06 11.76
CA GLY A 272 -8.46 3.72 12.18
C GLY A 272 -9.39 3.10 11.13
N ASP A 273 -10.19 2.12 11.57
CA ASP A 273 -11.34 1.65 10.79
C ASP A 273 -12.36 2.78 10.65
N ARG A 274 -12.74 3.08 9.41
CA ARG A 274 -13.67 4.16 9.06
C ARG A 274 -14.96 3.64 8.43
N ARG A 275 -15.24 2.35 8.59
CA ARG A 275 -16.46 1.71 8.08
C ARG A 275 -17.73 2.45 8.52
N ASP A 276 -17.85 2.75 9.82
CA ASP A 276 -19.03 3.47 10.34
C ASP A 276 -19.16 4.88 9.76
N GLU A 277 -18.04 5.58 9.56
CA GLU A 277 -18.01 6.90 8.90
C GLU A 277 -18.47 6.81 7.44
N MET A 278 -18.05 5.77 6.71
CA MET A 278 -18.51 5.53 5.35
C MET A 278 -20.01 5.22 5.31
N ILE A 279 -20.52 4.39 6.24
CA ILE A 279 -21.95 4.08 6.36
C ILE A 279 -22.75 5.37 6.57
N GLU A 280 -22.30 6.24 7.47
CA GLU A 280 -22.96 7.53 7.74
C GLU A 280 -22.95 8.45 6.52
N SER A 281 -21.80 8.59 5.85
CA SER A 281 -21.64 9.44 4.66
C SER A 281 -22.48 8.96 3.47
N ILE A 282 -22.48 7.65 3.21
CA ILE A 282 -23.31 7.04 2.15
C ILE A 282 -24.78 7.28 2.45
N ASN A 283 -25.23 7.10 3.69
CA ASN A 283 -26.64 7.27 4.05
C ASN A 283 -27.11 8.73 4.06
N SER A 284 -26.25 9.66 4.47
CA SER A 284 -26.57 11.08 4.55
C SER A 284 -26.50 11.78 3.19
N ASN A 285 -25.39 11.58 2.47
CA ASN A 285 -25.05 12.41 1.29
C ASN A 285 -24.86 11.59 0.01
N ARG A 286 -24.85 10.25 0.09
CA ARG A 286 -24.46 9.36 -1.02
C ARG A 286 -23.04 9.61 -1.52
N THR A 287 -22.19 10.19 -0.68
CA THR A 287 -20.79 10.46 -1.01
C THR A 287 -19.86 9.63 -0.14
N ILE A 288 -18.65 9.40 -0.63
CA ILE A 288 -17.54 8.88 0.14
C ILE A 288 -16.32 9.76 -0.16
N SER A 289 -15.63 10.23 0.89
CA SER A 289 -14.48 11.11 0.78
C SER A 289 -13.23 10.44 1.33
N SER A 290 -12.08 10.59 0.70
CA SER A 290 -10.79 10.06 1.15
C SER A 290 -9.76 11.18 1.14
N VAL A 291 -9.04 11.36 2.24
CA VAL A 291 -8.04 12.43 2.42
C VAL A 291 -6.65 11.85 2.26
N TYR A 292 -5.85 12.47 1.41
CA TYR A 292 -4.49 12.06 1.11
C TYR A 292 -3.50 13.14 1.54
N MET A 293 -2.34 12.71 2.02
CA MET A 293 -1.20 13.53 2.41
C MET A 293 -0.08 13.35 1.40
N ILE A 294 0.66 14.44 1.16
CA ILE A 294 1.79 14.46 0.22
C ILE A 294 3.10 14.53 1.03
N ASP A 295 4.06 13.64 0.71
CA ASP A 295 5.42 13.59 1.27
C ASP A 295 5.48 13.64 2.81
N GLY A 296 4.56 12.95 3.48
CA GLY A 296 4.50 12.93 4.95
C GLY A 296 4.08 14.27 5.60
N ASN A 297 3.73 15.29 4.81
CA ASN A 297 3.36 16.61 5.33
C ASN A 297 1.86 16.70 5.65
N LYS A 298 1.51 16.56 6.93
CA LYS A 298 0.12 16.60 7.42
C LYS A 298 -0.64 17.90 7.10
N ASN A 299 0.07 18.98 6.79
CA ASN A 299 -0.54 20.24 6.40
C ASN A 299 -0.75 20.35 4.88
N ASP A 300 -0.15 19.45 4.09
CA ASP A 300 -0.28 19.39 2.65
C ASP A 300 -1.13 18.18 2.25
N THR A 301 -2.45 18.39 2.25
CA THR A 301 -3.44 17.35 1.98
C THR A 301 -4.41 17.74 0.89
N PHE A 302 -5.01 16.74 0.25
CA PHE A 302 -6.14 16.90 -0.66
C PHE A 302 -7.17 15.82 -0.40
N THR A 303 -8.40 16.07 -0.82
CA THR A 303 -9.54 15.16 -0.65
C THR A 303 -10.03 14.70 -2.01
N VAL A 304 -10.21 13.39 -2.19
CA VAL A 304 -10.96 12.82 -3.30
C VAL A 304 -12.33 12.45 -2.77
N GLU A 305 -13.39 13.01 -3.34
CA GLU A 305 -14.78 12.69 -3.03
C GLU A 305 -15.41 12.01 -4.24
N ILE A 306 -16.09 10.89 -4.01
CA ILE A 306 -16.98 10.28 -4.97
C ILE A 306 -18.43 10.53 -4.57
N ASP A 307 -19.26 10.87 -5.55
CA ASP A 307 -20.71 10.97 -5.40
C ASP A 307 -21.36 9.81 -6.15
N LEU A 308 -21.91 8.87 -5.38
CA LEU A 308 -22.50 7.64 -5.89
C LEU A 308 -23.78 7.88 -6.69
N LYS A 309 -24.44 9.03 -6.48
CA LYS A 309 -25.70 9.37 -7.17
C LYS A 309 -25.44 10.07 -8.49
N SER A 310 -24.51 11.04 -8.51
CA SER A 310 -24.14 11.74 -9.75
C SER A 310 -23.10 10.99 -10.58
N SER A 311 -22.50 9.93 -10.03
CA SER A 311 -21.37 9.21 -10.62
C SER A 311 -20.21 10.16 -10.97
N SER A 312 -19.98 11.15 -10.09
CA SER A 312 -18.92 12.14 -10.26
C SER A 312 -17.81 11.95 -9.24
N ILE A 313 -16.60 12.35 -9.62
CA ILE A 313 -15.42 12.34 -8.77
C ILE A 313 -14.92 13.78 -8.68
N LYS A 314 -14.65 14.24 -7.46
CA LYS A 314 -14.12 15.58 -7.18
C LYS A 314 -12.82 15.47 -6.44
N CYS A 315 -11.79 16.17 -6.90
CA CYS A 315 -10.54 16.35 -6.17
C CYS A 315 -10.47 17.78 -5.64
N CYS A 316 -10.33 17.92 -4.33
CA CYS A 316 -10.40 19.19 -3.62
C CYS A 316 -9.12 19.40 -2.83
N LYS A 317 -8.48 20.57 -2.99
CA LYS A 317 -7.34 20.98 -2.17
C LYS A 317 -7.55 22.39 -1.62
N HIS A 318 -7.34 22.56 -0.32
CA HIS A 318 -7.45 23.86 0.33
C HIS A 318 -6.08 24.52 0.37
N TYR A 319 -5.97 25.70 -0.25
CA TYR A 319 -4.76 26.51 -0.21
C TYR A 319 -4.97 27.74 0.65
N VAL A 320 -4.07 27.95 1.62
CA VAL A 320 -4.01 29.16 2.42
C VAL A 320 -2.93 30.06 1.84
N ILE A 321 -3.29 31.29 1.46
CA ILE A 321 -2.34 32.30 1.00
C ILE A 321 -2.08 33.30 2.12
N ASP A 322 -0.91 33.15 2.72
CA ASP A 322 -0.42 34.00 3.81
C ASP A 322 -0.08 35.42 3.33
N GLY A 323 -0.19 36.37 4.25
CA GLY A 323 0.14 37.78 4.06
C GLY A 323 -1.07 38.73 4.19
N ASP A 324 -0.77 39.97 4.56
CA ASP A 324 -1.73 41.04 4.83
C ASP A 324 -2.21 41.77 3.55
N SER A 325 -2.17 41.06 2.41
CA SER A 325 -2.56 41.62 1.12
C SER A 325 -4.06 41.51 0.87
N LYS A 326 -4.65 42.50 0.17
CA LYS A 326 -6.05 42.49 -0.27
C LYS A 326 -6.40 41.20 -1.03
N ALA A 327 -7.67 40.78 -0.96
CA ALA A 327 -8.18 39.54 -1.56
C ALA A 327 -7.76 39.37 -3.03
N GLN A 328 -7.88 40.42 -3.85
CA GLN A 328 -7.47 40.41 -5.26
C GLN A 328 -6.00 40.00 -5.46
N SER A 329 -5.09 40.48 -4.60
CA SER A 329 -3.67 40.12 -4.68
C SER A 329 -3.44 38.65 -4.33
N LYS A 330 -4.20 38.09 -3.37
CA LYS A 330 -4.13 36.67 -3.01
C LYS A 330 -4.64 35.79 -4.15
N THR A 331 -5.81 36.11 -4.72
CA THR A 331 -6.37 35.39 -5.87
C THR A 331 -5.43 35.46 -7.07
N THR A 332 -4.81 36.62 -7.34
CA THR A 332 -3.82 36.77 -8.43
C THR A 332 -2.60 35.88 -8.23
N LYS A 333 -2.09 35.78 -6.99
CA LYS A 333 -0.98 34.86 -6.67
C LYS A 333 -1.37 33.41 -6.88
N LEU A 334 -2.59 33.01 -6.46
CA LEU A 334 -3.10 31.65 -6.68
C LEU A 334 -3.17 31.31 -8.16
N ILE A 335 -3.79 32.18 -8.97
CA ILE A 335 -3.96 31.96 -10.41
C ILE A 335 -2.59 31.83 -11.08
N LYS A 336 -1.61 32.69 -10.75
CA LYS A 336 -0.24 32.58 -11.30
C LYS A 336 0.44 31.26 -10.93
N LEU A 337 0.25 30.77 -9.71
CA LEU A 337 0.81 29.50 -9.27
C LEU A 337 0.26 28.35 -10.11
N LEU A 338 -1.05 28.36 -10.36
CA LEU A 338 -1.73 27.30 -11.10
C LEU A 338 -1.45 27.38 -12.60
N GLU A 339 -1.53 28.56 -13.22
CA GLU A 339 -1.23 28.76 -14.65
C GLU A 339 0.08 28.14 -15.10
N ASN A 340 1.14 28.30 -14.29
CA ASN A 340 2.46 27.82 -14.65
C ASN A 340 2.62 26.30 -14.54
N ASN A 341 1.69 25.62 -13.87
CA ASN A 341 1.85 24.21 -13.47
C ASN A 341 0.63 23.32 -13.82
N SER A 342 -0.48 23.87 -14.32
CA SER A 342 -1.71 23.11 -14.60
C SER A 342 -1.77 22.63 -16.05
N GLY A 343 -2.07 21.34 -16.26
CA GLY A 343 -2.26 20.74 -17.58
C GLY A 343 -3.66 20.88 -18.18
N SER A 344 -4.71 21.01 -17.38
CA SER A 344 -6.10 21.24 -17.83
C SER A 344 -6.75 22.36 -17.00
N THR A 345 -6.85 23.56 -17.57
CA THR A 345 -7.41 24.73 -16.87
C THR A 345 -8.94 24.77 -16.86
N GLU A 346 -9.60 23.97 -17.68
CA GLU A 346 -11.08 23.89 -17.73
C GLU A 346 -11.65 23.03 -16.59
N ASP A 347 -10.90 22.01 -16.17
CA ASP A 347 -11.35 21.06 -15.13
C ASP A 347 -10.99 21.51 -13.71
N ILE A 348 -10.26 22.63 -13.58
CA ILE A 348 -9.85 23.19 -12.28
C ILE A 348 -10.80 24.32 -11.91
N TYR A 349 -11.64 24.08 -10.92
CA TYR A 349 -12.57 25.08 -10.40
C TYR A 349 -11.99 25.75 -9.14
N ILE A 350 -11.97 27.08 -9.13
CA ILE A 350 -11.49 27.86 -8.00
C ILE A 350 -12.68 28.42 -7.23
N ARG A 351 -12.74 28.09 -5.94
CA ARG A 351 -13.73 28.61 -4.99
C ARG A 351 -13.04 29.43 -3.92
N THR A 352 -13.44 30.69 -3.76
CA THR A 352 -12.93 31.56 -2.69
C THR A 352 -13.77 31.41 -1.42
N VAL A 353 -13.12 31.12 -0.29
CA VAL A 353 -13.76 31.04 1.03
C VAL A 353 -13.32 32.26 1.86
N TYR A 354 -14.26 33.13 2.22
CA TYR A 354 -14.00 34.29 3.07
C TYR A 354 -14.38 34.00 4.52
N LYS A 355 -13.54 34.42 5.48
CA LYS A 355 -13.90 34.35 6.91
C LYS A 355 -15.13 35.22 7.16
N GLY A 356 -16.26 34.59 7.51
CA GLY A 356 -17.49 35.27 7.91
C GLY A 356 -18.56 35.46 6.82
N ASN A 357 -18.33 35.04 5.57
CA ASN A 357 -19.35 35.09 4.51
C ASN A 357 -19.44 33.76 3.75
N LYS A 358 -20.67 33.30 3.52
CA LYS A 358 -20.97 32.14 2.65
C LYS A 358 -20.37 32.41 1.27
N SER A 359 -19.63 31.45 0.72
CA SER A 359 -19.18 31.56 -0.67
C SER A 359 -20.41 31.72 -1.57
N ILE A 360 -20.33 32.60 -2.56
CA ILE A 360 -21.48 32.97 -3.40
C ILE A 360 -21.79 31.88 -4.45
N ASP A 361 -20.83 31.01 -4.77
CA ASP A 361 -21.02 29.87 -5.68
C ASP A 361 -20.52 28.55 -5.06
N GLU A 362 -21.35 27.51 -5.11
CA GLU A 362 -20.99 26.15 -4.69
C GLU A 362 -20.10 25.44 -5.71
N ILE A 363 -20.23 25.79 -7.00
CA ILE A 363 -19.58 25.11 -8.13
C ILE A 363 -18.15 25.66 -8.37
N GLY A 364 -17.88 26.92 -7.98
CA GLY A 364 -16.61 27.60 -8.28
C GLY A 364 -16.51 28.08 -9.73
N VAL A 365 -15.44 28.80 -10.05
CA VAL A 365 -15.19 29.35 -11.39
C VAL A 365 -14.04 28.59 -12.05
N PRO A 366 -14.16 28.16 -13.32
CA PRO A 366 -13.05 27.52 -14.05
C PRO A 366 -11.80 28.39 -14.07
N LEU A 367 -10.63 27.78 -13.93
CA LEU A 367 -9.35 28.48 -13.95
C LEU A 367 -9.15 29.19 -15.30
N SER A 368 -9.56 28.59 -16.42
CA SER A 368 -9.56 29.20 -17.75
C SER A 368 -10.23 30.58 -17.79
N VAL A 369 -11.44 30.69 -17.22
CA VAL A 369 -12.21 31.94 -17.14
C VAL A 369 -11.46 32.97 -16.29
N LEU A 370 -10.93 32.56 -15.14
CA LEU A 370 -10.19 33.45 -14.25
C LEU A 370 -8.88 33.98 -14.87
N ILE A 371 -8.20 33.16 -15.68
CA ILE A 371 -7.00 33.56 -16.44
C ILE A 371 -7.35 34.66 -17.45
N ILE A 372 -8.44 34.45 -18.19
CA ILE A 372 -8.95 35.39 -19.20
C ILE A 372 -9.34 36.72 -18.56
N GLU A 373 -10.16 36.69 -17.51
CA GLU A 373 -10.60 37.89 -16.78
C GLU A 373 -9.43 38.69 -16.22
N ARG A 374 -8.42 38.01 -15.66
CA ARG A 374 -7.19 38.67 -15.20
C ARG A 374 -6.44 39.36 -16.35
N GLY A 375 -6.47 38.78 -17.56
CA GLY A 375 -5.87 39.36 -18.76
C GLY A 375 -6.50 40.69 -19.17
N TYR A 376 -7.82 40.85 -18.97
CA TYR A 376 -8.55 42.10 -19.24
C TYR A 376 -8.33 43.21 -18.21
N HIS A 377 -7.81 42.88 -17.03
CA HIS A 377 -7.54 43.82 -15.94
C HIS A 377 -6.06 44.24 -15.80
N LYS A 378 -5.19 43.81 -16.74
CA LYS A 378 -3.85 44.39 -16.93
C LYS A 378 -3.93 45.58 -17.87
#